data_AF-A0A560WMY3-F1
#
_entry.id   AF-A0A560WMY3-F1
#
_cell.length_a   1.000
_cell.length_b   1.000
_cell.length_c   1.000
_cell.angle_alpha   90.00
_cell.angle_beta   90.00
_cell.angle_gamma   90.00
#
_symmetry.space_group_name_H-M   'P 1'
#
loop_
_entity.id
_entity.type
_entity.pdbx_description
1 polymer ?
#
loop_
_entity_poly.entity_id
_entity_poly.type
_entity_poly.pdbx_seq_one_letter_code
_entity_poly.pdbx_strand_id
1 'polypeptide(L)'
;MNVFVYSWKPATSINFGDEIGPMVVQALCRNFQLNYDVIPTVLSTHSKILAIGSVLHEAKDQDVVWGVGVNSKHRSILPRNANIRFAAVRGPLTRFMMRDQGFNCPEIYGDPGLLFPMLFDEQIRARRGELEKAAREIGVPMPETIVIPNINDDRFLPYFTAPFKDNLMFIRPNLDPFTVAAYISASKRVISSSLHGLVFADVYGKAITRMASQFEADFKYTDYYEGTDRTAPRAYRDLKSSLDGELVAPLAWNPEPLLRAFPLLDPALQSRLAVKIFEVDQNRRYEVNELPLGTGPFTMGWAKPDGGAIWSIDEWADFEMLFKTRPQGNMILRLNVGTLDKGVGAFVVFRVVHGGKVIDSHRIVRNEASGPIDISLPPVDKSGEMSLRFKIENASRPADHGMGDDVRHLGVWISSFEILSGS
;
A
#
# COMPACT_ATOMS: atom_id res chain seq x y z
N MET A 1 -13.73 3.69 -8.44
CA MET A 1 -13.09 4.64 -7.48
C MET A 1 -11.93 3.90 -6.87
N ASN A 2 -10.85 4.60 -6.51
CA ASN A 2 -9.65 3.95 -6.02
C ASN A 2 -9.62 3.98 -4.50
N VAL A 3 -9.12 2.92 -3.88
CA VAL A 3 -8.80 2.88 -2.44
C VAL A 3 -7.35 2.47 -2.30
N PHE A 4 -6.61 3.25 -1.52
CA PHE A 4 -5.22 2.98 -1.26
C PHE A 4 -5.03 2.04 -0.07
N VAL A 5 -4.13 1.07 -0.23
CA VAL A 5 -3.71 0.18 0.84
C VAL A 5 -2.20 0.26 0.98
N TYR A 6 -1.74 0.47 2.21
CA TYR A 6 -0.30 0.49 2.49
C TYR A 6 0.31 -0.87 2.13
N SER A 7 1.36 -0.85 1.32
CA SER A 7 2.06 -2.06 0.89
C SER A 7 3.53 -1.76 0.65
N TRP A 8 4.37 -2.04 1.64
CA TRP A 8 5.81 -1.94 1.50
C TRP A 8 6.37 -3.20 0.83
N LYS A 9 7.19 -3.02 -0.23
CA LYS A 9 7.94 -4.10 -0.87
C LYS A 9 9.45 -3.78 -0.83
N PRO A 10 10.31 -4.67 -0.33
CA PRO A 10 11.75 -4.54 -0.52
C PRO A 10 12.09 -4.42 -2.02
N ALA A 11 13.13 -3.66 -2.34
CA ALA A 11 13.57 -3.47 -3.73
C ALA A 11 13.96 -4.80 -4.43
N THR A 12 14.39 -5.80 -3.66
CA THR A 12 14.99 -7.04 -4.17
C THR A 12 14.39 -8.33 -3.58
N SER A 13 13.34 -8.25 -2.76
CA SER A 13 12.70 -9.44 -2.18
C SER A 13 11.20 -9.25 -1.95
N ILE A 14 10.50 -10.38 -1.93
CA ILE A 14 9.09 -10.50 -1.56
C ILE A 14 9.04 -10.93 -0.08
N ASN A 15 8.07 -10.42 0.68
CA ASN A 15 7.67 -11.00 1.96
C ASN A 15 6.18 -11.33 1.87
N PHE A 16 5.82 -12.61 1.70
CA PHE A 16 4.44 -12.99 1.37
C PHE A 16 3.42 -12.39 2.35
N GLY A 17 3.78 -12.26 3.62
CA GLY A 17 2.89 -11.79 4.66
C GLY A 17 2.58 -10.28 4.62
N ASP A 18 3.51 -9.45 4.14
CA ASP A 18 3.28 -8.00 4.05
C ASP A 18 2.64 -7.61 2.69
N GLU A 19 2.62 -8.53 1.72
CA GLU A 19 2.05 -8.29 0.38
C GLU A 19 0.55 -8.61 0.27
N ILE A 20 -0.01 -9.33 1.23
CA ILE A 20 -1.41 -9.80 1.17
C ILE A 20 -2.44 -8.74 1.58
N GLY A 21 -2.04 -7.63 2.22
CA GLY A 21 -2.94 -6.55 2.63
C GLY A 21 -3.87 -6.08 1.50
N PRO A 22 -3.32 -5.57 0.38
CA PRO A 22 -4.09 -5.18 -0.80
C PRO A 22 -4.94 -6.32 -1.38
N MET A 23 -4.42 -7.55 -1.39
CA MET A 23 -5.13 -8.72 -1.91
C MET A 23 -6.40 -9.00 -1.09
N VAL A 24 -6.28 -9.03 0.24
CA VAL A 24 -7.39 -9.27 1.17
C VAL A 24 -8.44 -8.16 1.06
N VAL A 25 -8.03 -6.89 1.04
CA VAL A 25 -8.95 -5.75 0.87
C VAL A 25 -9.71 -5.87 -0.46
N GLN A 26 -9.01 -6.14 -1.57
CA GLN A 26 -9.65 -6.27 -2.89
C GLN A 26 -10.62 -7.46 -2.94
N ALA A 27 -10.27 -8.59 -2.32
CA ALA A 27 -11.15 -9.74 -2.25
C ALA A 27 -12.41 -9.46 -1.43
N LEU A 28 -12.29 -8.74 -0.32
CA LEU A 28 -13.45 -8.30 0.47
C LEU A 28 -14.31 -7.29 -0.28
N CYS A 29 -13.73 -6.35 -1.04
CA CYS A 29 -14.51 -5.48 -1.92
C CYS A 29 -15.39 -6.31 -2.88
N ARG A 30 -14.82 -7.34 -3.52
CA ARG A 30 -15.61 -8.24 -4.39
C ARG A 30 -16.69 -9.00 -3.63
N ASN A 31 -16.36 -9.57 -2.47
CA ASN A 31 -17.32 -10.35 -1.67
C ASN A 31 -18.48 -9.50 -1.16
N PHE A 32 -18.21 -8.24 -0.79
CA PHE A 32 -19.22 -7.27 -0.34
C PHE A 32 -19.80 -6.44 -1.49
N GLN A 33 -19.50 -6.76 -2.75
CA GLN A 33 -20.00 -6.07 -3.95
C GLN A 33 -19.71 -4.56 -3.97
N LEU A 34 -18.57 -4.16 -3.42
CA LEU A 34 -18.07 -2.79 -3.42
C LEU A 34 -17.23 -2.53 -4.67
N ASN A 35 -17.57 -1.46 -5.41
CA ASN A 35 -16.92 -1.10 -6.67
C ASN A 35 -15.68 -0.20 -6.44
N TYR A 36 -14.64 -0.79 -5.83
CA TYR A 36 -13.35 -0.14 -5.60
C TYR A 36 -12.20 -0.92 -6.22
N ASP A 37 -11.30 -0.18 -6.85
CA ASP A 37 -10.00 -0.65 -7.29
C ASP A 37 -8.97 -0.38 -6.20
N VAL A 38 -8.32 -1.44 -5.71
CA VAL A 38 -7.36 -1.34 -4.62
C VAL A 38 -5.97 -1.10 -5.16
N ILE A 39 -5.38 0.04 -4.78
CA ILE A 39 -4.05 0.46 -5.22
C ILE A 39 -3.06 0.27 -4.06
N PRO A 40 -2.05 -0.61 -4.19
CA PRO A 40 -0.97 -0.70 -3.21
C PRO A 40 -0.10 0.56 -3.29
N THR A 41 0.15 1.22 -2.16
CA THR A 41 1.00 2.43 -2.12
C THR A 41 1.89 2.48 -0.88
N VAL A 42 2.96 3.24 -0.96
CA VAL A 42 3.77 3.69 0.19
C VAL A 42 3.73 5.22 0.35
N LEU A 43 3.02 5.90 -0.56
CA LEU A 43 2.94 7.35 -0.58
C LEU A 43 2.01 7.85 0.52
N SER A 44 2.25 9.09 0.93
CA SER A 44 1.43 9.82 1.90
C SER A 44 0.59 10.91 1.24
N THR A 45 0.34 10.78 -0.06
CA THR A 45 -0.46 11.69 -0.89
C THR A 45 -1.95 11.58 -0.57
N HIS A 46 -2.40 10.37 -0.21
CA HIS A 46 -3.79 10.11 0.15
C HIS A 46 -3.92 9.34 1.47
N SER A 47 -5.12 9.42 2.06
CA SER A 47 -5.55 8.51 3.12
C SER A 47 -5.48 7.07 2.61
N LYS A 48 -4.89 6.17 3.38
CA LYS A 48 -4.81 4.75 3.02
C LYS A 48 -5.24 3.83 4.16
N ILE A 49 -5.58 2.61 3.80
CA ILE A 49 -5.81 1.52 4.75
C ILE A 49 -4.46 0.87 5.04
N LEU A 50 -4.07 0.79 6.32
CA LEU A 50 -3.00 -0.10 6.76
C LEU A 50 -3.68 -1.42 7.16
N ALA A 51 -3.50 -2.43 6.31
CA ALA A 51 -4.04 -3.77 6.48
C ALA A 51 -2.90 -4.80 6.53
N ILE A 52 -2.89 -5.63 7.57
CA ILE A 52 -1.95 -6.75 7.77
C ILE A 52 -0.49 -6.31 8.05
N GLY A 53 0.20 -7.08 8.89
CA GLY A 53 1.62 -6.90 9.17
C GLY A 53 1.92 -5.96 10.34
N SER A 54 3.22 -5.70 10.53
CA SER A 54 3.74 -4.89 11.66
C SER A 54 4.11 -3.47 11.22
N VAL A 55 3.21 -2.83 10.48
CA VAL A 55 3.46 -1.57 9.76
C VAL A 55 2.80 -0.37 10.43
N LEU A 56 2.30 -0.50 11.67
CA LEU A 56 1.56 0.59 12.32
C LEU A 56 2.34 1.92 12.41
N HIS A 57 3.67 1.86 12.53
CA HIS A 57 4.55 3.03 12.56
C HIS A 57 4.53 3.89 11.28
N GLU A 58 3.96 3.36 10.20
CA GLU A 58 3.83 4.03 8.90
C GLU A 58 2.54 4.86 8.80
N ALA A 59 1.62 4.71 9.75
CA ALA A 59 0.36 5.44 9.77
C ALA A 59 0.60 6.96 9.86
N LYS A 60 -0.09 7.70 8.99
CA LYS A 60 -0.10 9.16 8.88
C LYS A 60 -1.49 9.72 9.16
N ASP A 61 -1.59 11.05 9.19
CA ASP A 61 -2.87 11.71 9.32
C ASP A 61 -3.87 11.21 8.25
N GLN A 62 -5.13 11.12 8.63
CA GLN A 62 -6.19 10.53 7.82
C GLN A 62 -6.05 9.05 7.41
N ASP A 63 -5.05 8.30 7.88
CA ASP A 63 -5.01 6.85 7.60
C ASP A 63 -6.02 6.04 8.44
N VAL A 64 -6.36 4.84 7.94
CA VAL A 64 -7.24 3.89 8.63
C VAL A 64 -6.50 2.60 8.91
N VAL A 65 -6.52 2.17 10.17
CA VAL A 65 -5.81 0.99 10.68
C VAL A 65 -6.80 -0.16 10.81
N TRP A 66 -6.51 -1.30 10.17
CA TRP A 66 -7.33 -2.51 10.25
C TRP A 66 -6.46 -3.76 10.42
N GLY A 67 -6.31 -4.16 11.68
CA GLY A 67 -5.70 -5.44 12.08
C GLY A 67 -4.17 -5.50 12.00
N VAL A 68 -3.50 -4.36 11.82
CA VAL A 68 -2.04 -4.26 11.89
C VAL A 68 -1.54 -4.20 13.34
N GLY A 69 -0.27 -4.56 13.53
CA GLY A 69 0.40 -4.48 14.82
C GLY A 69 1.63 -3.57 14.83
N VAL A 70 2.19 -3.39 16.02
CA VAL A 70 3.45 -2.66 16.22
C VAL A 70 4.66 -3.52 15.84
N ASN A 71 5.66 -2.89 15.22
CA ASN A 71 7.02 -3.42 15.10
C ASN A 71 7.93 -2.79 16.17
N SER A 72 8.42 -3.60 17.10
CA SER A 72 9.23 -3.17 18.24
C SER A 72 10.58 -2.55 17.87
N LYS A 73 11.04 -2.69 16.62
CA LYS A 73 12.27 -2.06 16.12
C LYS A 73 12.13 -0.57 15.87
N HIS A 74 10.90 -0.09 15.70
CA HIS A 74 10.60 1.32 15.46
C HIS A 74 10.04 1.95 16.73
N ARG A 75 10.41 3.21 16.99
CA ARG A 75 9.72 4.03 18.01
C ARG A 75 8.26 4.08 17.58
N SER A 76 7.41 3.40 18.33
CA SER A 76 5.99 3.21 17.98
C SER A 76 5.16 4.45 18.31
N ILE A 77 5.73 5.64 18.09
CA ILE A 77 5.12 6.93 18.38
C ILE A 77 4.49 7.42 17.09
N LEU A 78 3.16 7.46 17.06
CA LEU A 78 2.42 8.05 15.96
C LEU A 78 2.42 9.58 16.06
N PRO A 79 2.20 10.31 14.95
CA PRO A 79 2.19 11.77 14.98
C PRO A 79 1.13 12.28 15.97
N ARG A 80 1.55 13.14 16.90
CA ARG A 80 0.63 13.77 17.86
C ARG A 80 -0.40 14.59 17.09
N ASN A 81 -1.67 14.47 17.48
CA ASN A 81 -2.83 15.11 16.84
C ASN A 81 -3.22 14.58 15.45
N ALA A 82 -2.63 13.47 14.98
CA ALA A 82 -3.14 12.82 13.77
C ALA A 82 -4.54 12.24 14.01
N ASN A 83 -5.46 12.49 13.09
CA ASN A 83 -6.80 11.93 13.06
C ASN A 83 -6.79 10.52 12.45
N ILE A 84 -5.96 9.61 12.97
CA ILE A 84 -5.91 8.20 12.55
C ILE A 84 -7.15 7.47 13.07
N ARG A 85 -7.79 6.66 12.22
CA ARG A 85 -8.94 5.85 12.61
C ARG A 85 -8.54 4.40 12.81
N PHE A 86 -8.82 3.84 13.98
CA PHE A 86 -8.58 2.44 14.29
C PHE A 86 -9.90 1.66 14.17
N ALA A 87 -9.98 0.79 13.17
CA ALA A 87 -11.11 -0.12 13.00
C ALA A 87 -10.86 -1.45 13.74
N ALA A 88 -9.63 -1.95 13.67
CA ALA A 88 -9.14 -3.10 14.43
C ALA A 88 -7.62 -3.02 14.56
N VAL A 89 -7.04 -3.74 15.52
CA VAL A 89 -5.59 -3.94 15.63
C VAL A 89 -5.29 -5.43 15.80
N ARG A 90 -4.03 -5.84 15.62
CA ARG A 90 -3.70 -7.27 15.70
C ARG A 90 -4.04 -7.89 17.07
N GLY A 91 -3.82 -7.16 18.16
CA GLY A 91 -4.06 -7.64 19.51
C GLY A 91 -4.07 -6.57 20.61
N PRO A 92 -4.24 -7.01 21.88
CA PRO A 92 -4.45 -6.12 23.01
C PRO A 92 -3.22 -5.29 23.38
N LEU A 93 -2.00 -5.79 23.14
CA LEU A 93 -0.78 -5.04 23.42
C LEU A 93 -0.66 -3.83 22.49
N THR A 94 -0.91 -4.03 21.19
CA THR A 94 -0.98 -2.92 20.22
C THR A 94 -2.06 -1.93 20.62
N ARG A 95 -3.25 -2.40 21.01
CA ARG A 95 -4.34 -1.53 21.47
C ARG A 95 -3.94 -0.69 22.69
N PHE A 96 -3.32 -1.32 23.69
CA PHE A 96 -2.86 -0.64 24.90
C PHE A 96 -1.92 0.52 24.55
N MET A 97 -0.93 0.28 23.68
CA MET A 97 0.01 1.32 23.23
C MET A 97 -0.68 2.48 22.51
N MET A 98 -1.71 2.21 21.71
CA MET A 98 -2.44 3.26 20.97
C MET A 98 -3.33 4.09 21.90
N ARG A 99 -3.95 3.46 22.90
CA ARG A 99 -4.73 4.16 23.92
C ARG A 99 -3.85 5.04 24.81
N ASP A 100 -2.67 4.56 25.20
CA ASP A 100 -1.69 5.34 25.97
C ASP A 100 -1.23 6.60 25.21
N GLN A 101 -1.17 6.52 23.87
CA GLN A 101 -0.88 7.67 23.00
C GLN A 101 -2.09 8.59 22.74
N GLY A 102 -3.26 8.30 23.32
CA GLY A 102 -4.46 9.12 23.20
C GLY A 102 -5.35 8.81 22.00
N PHE A 103 -5.09 7.74 21.25
CA PHE A 103 -5.96 7.33 20.14
C PHE A 103 -7.17 6.54 20.63
N ASN A 104 -8.31 6.75 19.99
CA ASN A 104 -9.46 5.86 20.14
C ASN A 104 -9.20 4.57 19.37
N CYS A 105 -8.97 3.46 20.10
CA CYS A 105 -8.72 2.14 19.53
C CYS A 105 -9.72 1.12 20.13
N PRO A 106 -10.65 0.57 19.31
CA PRO A 106 -11.67 -0.35 19.79
C PRO A 106 -11.04 -1.69 20.20
N GLU A 107 -11.78 -2.45 21.02
CA GLU A 107 -11.46 -3.81 21.41
C GLU A 107 -11.88 -4.80 20.31
N ILE A 108 -11.32 -4.60 19.12
CA ILE A 108 -11.51 -5.48 17.97
C ILE A 108 -10.12 -5.94 17.54
N TYR A 109 -9.89 -7.25 17.69
CA TYR A 109 -8.60 -7.88 17.48
C TYR A 109 -8.62 -8.83 16.28
N GLY A 110 -7.45 -9.01 15.67
CA GLY A 110 -7.24 -10.00 14.62
C GLY A 110 -6.31 -9.51 13.53
N ASP A 111 -5.52 -10.43 13.01
CA ASP A 111 -4.71 -10.23 11.79
C ASP A 111 -5.58 -10.57 10.56
N PRO A 112 -5.82 -9.64 9.61
CA PRO A 112 -6.62 -9.93 8.42
C PRO A 112 -6.00 -10.99 7.51
N GLY A 113 -4.73 -11.36 7.70
CA GLY A 113 -4.11 -12.52 7.08
C GLY A 113 -4.81 -13.84 7.44
N LEU A 114 -5.55 -13.89 8.55
CA LEU A 114 -6.42 -15.01 8.90
C LEU A 114 -7.54 -15.24 7.88
N LEU A 115 -7.96 -14.19 7.16
CA LEU A 115 -9.01 -14.28 6.14
C LEU A 115 -8.47 -14.83 4.81
N PHE A 116 -7.15 -14.82 4.60
CA PHE A 116 -6.55 -15.13 3.30
C PHE A 116 -6.92 -16.53 2.78
N PRO A 117 -6.78 -17.63 3.56
CA PRO A 117 -7.17 -18.95 3.08
C PRO A 117 -8.65 -19.08 2.74
N MET A 118 -9.54 -18.35 3.44
CA MET A 118 -10.97 -18.36 3.17
C MET A 118 -11.32 -17.59 1.89
N LEU A 119 -10.62 -16.48 1.63
CA LEU A 119 -10.86 -15.62 0.47
C LEU A 119 -10.28 -16.17 -0.84
N PHE A 120 -9.26 -17.02 -0.75
CA PHE A 120 -8.50 -17.51 -1.91
C PHE A 120 -8.42 -19.05 -1.99
N ASP A 121 -9.41 -19.72 -1.41
CA ASP A 121 -9.47 -21.17 -1.29
C ASP A 121 -9.35 -21.90 -2.64
N GLU A 122 -9.99 -21.38 -3.69
CA GLU A 122 -9.90 -21.93 -5.05
C GLU A 122 -8.47 -21.85 -5.62
N GLN A 123 -7.85 -20.66 -5.55
CA GLN A 123 -6.51 -20.42 -6.07
C GLN A 123 -5.46 -21.27 -5.33
N ILE A 124 -5.63 -21.42 -4.02
CA ILE A 124 -4.72 -22.21 -3.19
C ILE A 124 -4.87 -23.70 -3.50
N ARG A 125 -6.10 -24.21 -3.68
CA ARG A 125 -6.32 -25.61 -4.10
C ARG A 125 -5.74 -25.90 -5.48
N ALA A 126 -5.94 -25.00 -6.44
CA ALA A 126 -5.36 -25.14 -7.77
C ALA A 126 -3.83 -25.23 -7.69
N ARG A 127 -3.21 -24.28 -6.96
CA ARG A 127 -1.76 -24.26 -6.76
C ARG A 127 -1.25 -25.50 -6.04
N ARG A 128 -1.96 -26.00 -5.04
CA ARG A 128 -1.63 -27.26 -4.36
C ARG A 128 -1.66 -28.44 -5.33
N GLY A 129 -2.66 -28.53 -6.19
CA GLY A 129 -2.78 -29.59 -7.20
C GLY A 129 -1.59 -29.59 -8.17
N GLU A 130 -1.11 -28.42 -8.57
CA GLU A 130 0.11 -28.27 -9.38
C GLU A 130 1.35 -28.79 -8.64
N LEU A 131 1.52 -28.43 -7.37
CA LEU A 131 2.65 -28.88 -6.55
C LEU A 131 2.63 -30.40 -6.34
N GLU A 132 1.48 -30.97 -6.02
CA GLU A 132 1.32 -32.43 -5.85
C GLU A 132 1.57 -33.19 -7.15
N LYS A 133 1.16 -32.63 -8.30
CA LYS A 133 1.46 -33.20 -9.61
C LYS A 133 2.96 -33.18 -9.90
N ALA A 134 3.62 -32.05 -9.69
CA ALA A 134 5.06 -31.92 -9.89
C ALA A 134 5.86 -32.88 -9.00
N ALA A 135 5.45 -33.03 -7.72
CA ALA A 135 6.07 -33.98 -6.80
C ALA A 135 5.94 -35.44 -7.28
N ARG A 136 4.75 -35.84 -7.77
CA ARG A 136 4.55 -37.17 -8.38
C ARG A 136 5.40 -37.41 -9.62
N GLU A 137 5.54 -36.41 -10.49
CA GLU A 137 6.32 -36.51 -11.74
C GLU A 137 7.81 -36.76 -11.48
N ILE A 138 8.35 -36.18 -10.41
CA ILE A 138 9.76 -36.39 -9.99
C ILE A 138 9.93 -37.51 -8.95
N GLY A 139 8.84 -38.23 -8.63
CA GLY A 139 8.88 -39.38 -7.72
C GLY A 139 9.16 -39.05 -6.25
N VAL A 140 8.87 -37.82 -5.80
CA VAL A 140 9.04 -37.41 -4.39
C VAL A 140 7.69 -37.17 -3.71
N PRO A 141 7.52 -37.51 -2.42
CA PRO A 141 6.30 -37.17 -1.69
C PRO A 141 6.26 -35.68 -1.35
N MET A 142 5.06 -35.16 -1.08
CA MET A 142 4.90 -33.85 -0.44
C MET A 142 5.46 -33.89 0.99
N PRO A 143 6.07 -32.79 1.48
CA PRO A 143 6.62 -32.76 2.83
C PRO A 143 5.54 -32.86 3.90
N GLU A 144 5.77 -33.68 4.92
CA GLU A 144 4.87 -33.76 6.07
C GLU A 144 5.09 -32.58 7.03
N THR A 145 6.34 -32.15 7.18
CA THR A 145 6.71 -31.00 8.01
C THR A 145 7.34 -29.92 7.14
N ILE A 146 6.85 -28.69 7.29
CA ILE A 146 7.48 -27.53 6.65
C ILE A 146 8.04 -26.56 7.68
N VAL A 147 9.14 -25.91 7.32
CA VAL A 147 9.81 -24.89 8.14
C VAL A 147 9.76 -23.55 7.42
N ILE A 148 9.16 -22.54 8.03
CA ILE A 148 9.01 -21.19 7.45
C ILE A 148 9.78 -20.19 8.33
N PRO A 149 11.00 -19.78 7.95
CA PRO A 149 11.76 -18.79 8.69
C PRO A 149 11.17 -17.38 8.50
N ASN A 150 11.46 -16.47 9.43
CA ASN A 150 11.26 -15.05 9.20
C ASN A 150 12.19 -14.57 8.07
N ILE A 151 11.76 -13.58 7.28
CA ILE A 151 12.58 -13.03 6.19
C ILE A 151 13.93 -12.46 6.68
N ASN A 152 13.98 -11.93 7.91
CA ASN A 152 15.22 -11.43 8.49
C ASN A 152 16.14 -12.56 8.96
N ASP A 153 15.60 -13.76 9.22
CA ASP A 153 16.37 -14.96 9.53
C ASP A 153 16.89 -15.65 8.25
N ASP A 154 16.17 -15.53 7.13
CA ASP A 154 16.44 -16.23 5.85
C ASP A 154 17.86 -15.99 5.31
N ARG A 155 18.40 -14.78 5.47
CA ARG A 155 19.76 -14.42 5.01
C ARG A 155 20.88 -15.08 5.82
N PHE A 156 20.55 -15.60 7.00
CA PHE A 156 21.47 -16.28 7.90
C PHE A 156 21.08 -17.75 8.03
N LEU A 157 20.67 -18.37 6.92
CA LEU A 157 20.52 -19.82 6.81
C LEU A 157 21.86 -20.48 6.40
N PRO A 158 22.78 -20.81 7.32
CA PRO A 158 23.55 -22.04 7.23
C PRO A 158 22.85 -23.05 8.14
N TYR A 159 22.35 -24.14 7.56
CA TYR A 159 21.81 -25.35 8.23
C TYR A 159 21.72 -25.26 9.76
N PHE A 160 20.52 -25.23 10.32
CA PHE A 160 20.29 -25.61 11.73
C PHE A 160 20.94 -26.99 11.94
N THR A 161 22.16 -27.03 12.48
CA THR A 161 23.28 -27.90 12.05
C THR A 161 23.18 -29.39 12.49
N ALA A 162 22.24 -30.16 11.94
CA ALA A 162 22.22 -31.63 12.03
C ALA A 162 21.44 -32.26 10.86
N PRO A 163 21.68 -33.56 10.50
CA PRO A 163 21.12 -34.14 9.27
C PRO A 163 19.60 -34.32 9.39
N PHE A 164 18.89 -33.88 8.35
CA PHE A 164 17.43 -33.93 8.28
C PHE A 164 16.94 -35.32 7.82
N LYS A 165 15.75 -35.69 8.30
CA LYS A 165 15.02 -36.89 7.89
C LYS A 165 14.37 -36.68 6.51
N ASP A 166 14.00 -37.79 5.87
CA ASP A 166 12.99 -37.78 4.82
C ASP A 166 11.70 -37.07 5.32
N ASN A 167 11.03 -36.30 4.45
CA ASN A 167 9.75 -35.59 4.67
C ASN A 167 9.75 -34.20 5.37
N LEU A 168 10.88 -33.51 5.49
CA LEU A 168 10.93 -32.09 5.92
C LEU A 168 11.34 -31.16 4.76
N MET A 169 10.73 -29.97 4.67
CA MET A 169 11.10 -28.96 3.67
C MET A 169 11.11 -27.53 4.21
N PHE A 170 12.08 -26.72 3.78
CA PHE A 170 12.12 -25.28 4.07
C PHE A 170 11.35 -24.50 3.00
N ILE A 171 10.42 -23.66 3.43
CA ILE A 171 9.64 -22.78 2.56
C ILE A 171 10.12 -21.35 2.81
N ARG A 172 10.69 -20.73 1.79
CA ARG A 172 11.18 -19.36 1.90
C ARG A 172 10.01 -18.36 1.95
N PRO A 173 10.10 -17.32 2.79
CA PRO A 173 9.05 -16.31 2.92
C PRO A 173 8.95 -15.34 1.72
N ASN A 174 9.83 -15.47 0.72
CA ASN A 174 9.81 -14.70 -0.51
C ASN A 174 9.10 -15.39 -1.69
N LEU A 175 8.55 -16.58 -1.47
CA LEU A 175 7.63 -17.19 -2.43
C LEU A 175 6.32 -16.42 -2.46
N ASP A 176 5.58 -16.56 -3.56
CA ASP A 176 4.25 -15.95 -3.67
C ASP A 176 3.29 -16.50 -2.59
N PRO A 177 2.33 -15.71 -2.10
CA PRO A 177 1.43 -16.11 -1.02
C PRO A 177 0.64 -17.40 -1.29
N PHE A 178 0.24 -17.65 -2.54
CA PHE A 178 -0.52 -18.85 -2.90
C PHE A 178 0.33 -20.10 -2.81
N THR A 179 1.59 -20.05 -3.26
CA THR A 179 2.54 -21.17 -3.11
C THR A 179 2.82 -21.47 -1.64
N VAL A 180 3.04 -20.45 -0.80
CA VAL A 180 3.25 -20.66 0.64
C VAL A 180 2.02 -21.29 1.29
N ALA A 181 0.83 -20.76 1.03
CA ALA A 181 -0.43 -21.30 1.54
C ALA A 181 -0.68 -22.73 1.04
N ALA A 182 -0.35 -23.04 -0.22
CA ALA A 182 -0.48 -24.37 -0.80
C ALA A 182 0.41 -25.39 -0.05
N TYR A 183 1.69 -25.07 0.20
CA TYR A 183 2.58 -25.92 0.99
C TYR A 183 2.09 -26.13 2.42
N ILE A 184 1.64 -25.04 3.09
CA ILE A 184 1.04 -25.14 4.42
C ILE A 184 -0.16 -26.10 4.39
N SER A 185 -1.08 -25.91 3.44
CA SER A 185 -2.29 -26.72 3.32
C SER A 185 -2.00 -28.22 3.04
N ALA A 186 -0.91 -28.53 2.33
CA ALA A 186 -0.47 -29.89 2.02
C ALA A 186 0.29 -30.56 3.17
N SER A 187 0.94 -29.78 4.04
CA SER A 187 1.71 -30.29 5.18
C SER A 187 0.82 -30.80 6.33
N LYS A 188 1.40 -31.59 7.22
CA LYS A 188 0.80 -32.00 8.51
C LYS A 188 1.22 -31.06 9.65
N ARG A 189 2.47 -30.61 9.63
CA ARG A 189 3.07 -29.75 10.66
C ARG A 189 3.81 -28.55 10.07
N VAL A 190 3.68 -27.40 10.72
CA VAL A 190 4.40 -26.17 10.40
C VAL A 190 5.27 -25.77 11.59
N ILE A 191 6.57 -25.60 11.34
CA ILE A 191 7.50 -24.99 12.28
C ILE A 191 7.82 -23.60 11.74
N SER A 192 7.62 -22.54 12.50
CA SER A 192 7.82 -21.19 11.94
C SER A 192 8.34 -20.17 12.93
N SER A 193 9.30 -19.37 12.45
CA SER A 193 9.67 -18.08 13.05
C SER A 193 9.05 -16.90 12.28
N SER A 194 8.34 -17.13 11.18
CA SER A 194 7.53 -16.10 10.50
C SER A 194 6.15 -16.00 11.15
N LEU A 195 5.74 -14.78 11.55
CA LEU A 195 4.39 -14.58 12.11
C LEU A 195 3.31 -15.01 11.12
N HIS A 196 3.37 -14.57 9.87
CA HIS A 196 2.38 -14.96 8.87
C HIS A 196 2.43 -16.44 8.49
N GLY A 197 3.58 -17.11 8.70
CA GLY A 197 3.66 -18.56 8.62
C GLY A 197 2.80 -19.25 9.69
N LEU A 198 2.82 -18.71 10.91
CA LEU A 198 1.95 -19.16 12.00
C LEU A 198 0.48 -18.82 11.72
N VAL A 199 0.17 -17.58 11.30
CA VAL A 199 -1.20 -17.12 10.98
C VAL A 199 -1.85 -18.02 9.93
N PHE A 200 -1.16 -18.31 8.82
CA PHE A 200 -1.71 -19.18 7.76
C PHE A 200 -1.89 -20.62 8.26
N ALA A 201 -0.93 -21.14 9.01
CA ALA A 201 -1.02 -22.50 9.56
C ALA A 201 -2.19 -22.66 10.54
N ASP A 202 -2.48 -21.63 11.34
CA ASP A 202 -3.58 -21.60 12.30
C ASP A 202 -4.94 -21.73 11.58
N VAL A 203 -5.16 -20.97 10.50
CA VAL A 203 -6.41 -21.04 9.71
C VAL A 203 -6.62 -22.41 9.09
N TYR A 204 -5.54 -23.08 8.69
CA TYR A 204 -5.59 -24.43 8.14
C TYR A 204 -5.68 -25.53 9.22
N GLY A 205 -5.69 -25.17 10.51
CA GLY A 205 -5.74 -26.12 11.62
C GLY A 205 -4.54 -27.07 11.65
N LYS A 206 -3.35 -26.62 11.25
CA LYS A 206 -2.14 -27.44 11.21
C LYS A 206 -1.54 -27.61 12.61
N ALA A 207 -0.80 -28.70 12.80
CA ALA A 207 0.06 -28.82 13.98
C ALA A 207 1.17 -27.77 13.86
N ILE A 208 1.29 -26.89 14.85
CA ILE A 208 2.26 -25.78 14.80
C ILE A 208 3.25 -25.93 15.93
N THR A 209 4.52 -25.64 15.64
CA THR A 209 5.50 -25.32 16.68
C THR A 209 6.14 -23.98 16.40
N ARG A 210 6.14 -23.11 17.41
CA ARG A 210 6.71 -21.77 17.30
C ARG A 210 8.23 -21.82 17.46
N MET A 211 8.93 -21.34 16.44
CA MET A 211 10.38 -21.14 16.48
C MET A 211 10.68 -19.66 16.78
N ALA A 212 11.70 -19.40 17.59
CA ALA A 212 12.17 -18.05 17.86
C ALA A 212 12.83 -17.48 16.60
N SER A 213 12.51 -16.23 16.27
CA SER A 213 13.29 -15.48 15.30
C SER A 213 14.55 -14.94 15.97
N GLN A 214 15.67 -14.95 15.25
CA GLN A 214 16.93 -14.40 15.75
C GLN A 214 16.93 -12.87 15.73
N PHE A 215 16.15 -12.28 14.82
CA PHE A 215 16.20 -10.85 14.53
C PHE A 215 14.89 -10.13 14.85
N GLU A 216 13.83 -10.81 15.25
CA GLU A 216 12.53 -10.18 15.56
C GLU A 216 12.20 -10.25 17.05
N ALA A 217 11.56 -9.20 17.55
CA ALA A 217 11.11 -9.14 18.93
C ALA A 217 9.89 -10.03 19.16
N ASP A 218 9.73 -10.49 20.41
CA ASP A 218 8.64 -11.39 20.82
C ASP A 218 7.26 -10.73 20.76
N PHE A 219 7.21 -9.42 20.99
CA PHE A 219 5.99 -8.60 21.11
C PHE A 219 4.94 -8.95 20.06
N LYS A 220 5.33 -9.04 18.78
CA LYS A 220 4.37 -9.21 17.69
C LYS A 220 3.66 -10.56 17.70
N TYR A 221 4.34 -11.58 18.23
CA TYR A 221 3.77 -12.92 18.37
C TYR A 221 2.86 -12.95 19.59
N THR A 222 3.29 -12.39 20.73
CA THR A 222 2.46 -12.30 21.94
C THR A 222 1.18 -11.54 21.66
N ASP A 223 1.29 -10.38 21.03
CA ASP A 223 0.15 -9.56 20.61
C ASP A 223 -0.81 -10.33 19.69
N TYR A 224 -0.30 -11.13 18.74
CA TYR A 224 -1.13 -11.98 17.90
C TYR A 224 -1.86 -13.08 18.69
N TYR A 225 -1.14 -13.84 19.52
CA TYR A 225 -1.76 -14.94 20.28
C TYR A 225 -2.79 -14.42 21.27
N GLU A 226 -2.48 -13.36 22.02
CA GLU A 226 -3.44 -12.72 22.93
C GLU A 226 -4.64 -12.13 22.19
N GLY A 227 -4.43 -11.58 20.98
CA GLY A 227 -5.52 -11.13 20.11
C GLY A 227 -6.42 -12.24 19.58
N THR A 228 -6.03 -13.50 19.76
CA THR A 228 -6.81 -14.70 19.44
C THR A 228 -7.21 -15.48 20.70
N ASP A 229 -7.23 -14.82 21.86
CA ASP A 229 -7.56 -15.40 23.17
C ASP A 229 -6.67 -16.61 23.56
N ARG A 230 -5.41 -16.60 23.12
CA ARG A 230 -4.42 -17.64 23.41
C ARG A 230 -3.22 -17.08 24.14
N THR A 231 -2.65 -17.87 25.05
CA THR A 231 -1.34 -17.58 25.62
C THR A 231 -0.26 -17.80 24.55
N ALA A 232 0.68 -16.87 24.43
CA ALA A 232 1.81 -17.01 23.52
C ALA A 232 2.59 -18.31 23.84
N PRO A 233 2.73 -19.23 22.88
CA PRO A 233 3.42 -20.49 23.09
C PRO A 233 4.92 -20.25 23.22
N ARG A 234 5.61 -21.19 23.87
CA ARG A 234 7.06 -21.20 23.98
C ARG A 234 7.70 -21.17 22.58
N ALA A 235 8.68 -20.31 22.41
CA ALA A 235 9.49 -20.25 21.20
C ALA A 235 10.79 -21.05 21.36
N TYR A 236 11.06 -21.97 20.44
CA TYR A 236 12.26 -22.82 20.42
C TYR A 236 13.37 -22.17 19.60
N ARG A 237 14.63 -22.26 20.05
CA ARG A 237 15.75 -21.49 19.47
C ARG A 237 16.31 -22.06 18.18
N ASP A 238 16.07 -23.36 17.94
CA ASP A 238 16.59 -24.08 16.79
C ASP A 238 15.58 -25.12 16.31
N LEU A 239 15.82 -25.65 15.11
CA LEU A 239 14.94 -26.61 14.49
C LEU A 239 14.87 -27.94 15.27
N LYS A 240 15.98 -28.39 15.87
CA LYS A 240 16.01 -29.64 16.63
C LYS A 240 15.05 -29.57 17.82
N SER A 241 15.18 -28.53 18.63
CA SER A 241 14.29 -28.27 19.77
C SER A 241 12.85 -27.96 19.34
N SER A 242 12.65 -27.39 18.15
CA SER A 242 11.32 -27.17 17.58
C SER A 242 10.65 -28.48 17.14
N LEU A 243 11.39 -29.46 16.64
CA LEU A 243 10.84 -30.77 16.24
C LEU A 243 10.29 -31.53 17.45
N ASP A 244 11.00 -31.46 18.58
CA ASP A 244 10.59 -32.07 19.86
C ASP A 244 9.68 -31.15 20.69
N GLY A 245 9.41 -29.94 20.17
CA GLY A 245 8.68 -28.91 20.88
C GLY A 245 7.17 -29.15 20.96
N GLU A 246 6.55 -28.51 21.95
CA GLU A 246 5.12 -28.55 22.18
C GLU A 246 4.36 -27.96 20.99
N LEU A 247 3.17 -28.52 20.76
CA LEU A 247 2.26 -27.99 19.76
C LEU A 247 1.54 -26.77 20.32
N VAL A 248 1.38 -25.77 19.46
CA VAL A 248 0.58 -24.59 19.76
C VAL A 248 -0.90 -24.98 19.87
N ALA A 249 -1.61 -24.36 20.81
CA ALA A 249 -3.05 -24.55 20.96
C ALA A 249 -3.79 -24.17 19.65
N PRO A 250 -4.71 -25.02 19.16
CA PRO A 250 -5.47 -24.75 17.95
C PRO A 250 -6.20 -23.40 18.01
N LEU A 251 -6.28 -22.72 16.87
CA LEU A 251 -7.05 -21.48 16.76
C LEU A 251 -8.56 -21.77 16.82
N ALA A 252 -9.21 -21.26 17.85
CA ALA A 252 -10.66 -21.14 17.92
C ALA A 252 -11.00 -19.65 17.77
N TRP A 253 -11.34 -19.22 16.55
CA TRP A 253 -11.58 -17.80 16.27
C TRP A 253 -12.88 -17.57 15.51
N ASN A 254 -13.47 -16.41 15.74
CA ASN A 254 -14.63 -15.92 15.01
C ASN A 254 -14.18 -14.77 14.09
N PRO A 255 -14.29 -14.89 12.75
CA PRO A 255 -13.91 -13.82 11.83
C PRO A 255 -14.86 -12.61 11.87
N GLU A 256 -16.07 -12.76 12.41
CA GLU A 256 -17.14 -11.78 12.30
C GLU A 256 -16.78 -10.39 12.85
N PRO A 257 -16.18 -10.24 14.05
CA PRO A 257 -15.81 -8.92 14.56
C PRO A 257 -14.82 -8.19 13.64
N LEU A 258 -13.85 -8.92 13.09
CA LEU A 258 -12.84 -8.37 12.18
C LEU A 258 -13.46 -7.98 10.83
N LEU A 259 -14.34 -8.82 10.29
CA LEU A 259 -15.08 -8.57 9.05
C LEU A 259 -16.03 -7.37 9.17
N ARG A 260 -16.78 -7.25 10.27
CA ARG A 260 -17.64 -6.09 10.55
C ARG A 260 -16.85 -4.79 10.68
N ALA A 261 -15.61 -4.88 11.15
CA ALA A 261 -14.69 -3.76 11.22
C ALA A 261 -13.99 -3.46 9.89
N PHE A 262 -14.33 -4.13 8.78
CA PHE A 262 -13.74 -3.84 7.48
C PHE A 262 -14.01 -2.37 7.10
N PRO A 263 -12.97 -1.53 6.88
CA PRO A 263 -13.14 -0.08 6.76
C PRO A 263 -14.14 0.38 5.70
N LEU A 264 -14.22 -0.33 4.57
CA LEU A 264 -15.08 0.07 3.46
C LEU A 264 -16.55 -0.33 3.65
N LEU A 265 -16.94 -0.88 4.80
CA LEU A 265 -18.35 -1.02 5.19
C LEU A 265 -18.89 0.22 5.90
N ASP A 266 -18.02 1.13 6.37
CA ASP A 266 -18.41 2.39 7.01
C ASP A 266 -18.46 3.53 5.96
N PRO A 267 -19.63 4.13 5.68
CA PRO A 267 -19.74 5.24 4.74
C PRO A 267 -18.85 6.45 5.07
N ALA A 268 -18.60 6.72 6.35
CA ALA A 268 -17.74 7.83 6.76
C ALA A 268 -16.27 7.56 6.39
N LEU A 269 -15.84 6.29 6.46
CA LEU A 269 -14.50 5.89 6.04
C LEU A 269 -14.40 5.77 4.51
N GLN A 270 -15.48 5.38 3.83
CA GLN A 270 -15.51 5.41 2.36
C GLN A 270 -15.26 6.81 1.81
N SER A 271 -15.94 7.85 2.33
CA SER A 271 -15.71 9.24 1.89
C SER A 271 -14.29 9.73 2.13
N ARG A 272 -13.58 9.14 3.09
CA ARG A 272 -12.20 9.47 3.46
C ARG A 272 -11.16 8.70 2.63
N LEU A 273 -11.47 7.47 2.24
CA LEU A 273 -10.56 6.53 1.58
C LEU A 273 -10.76 6.45 0.06
N ALA A 274 -11.96 6.75 -0.43
CA ALA A 274 -12.27 6.68 -1.85
C ALA A 274 -11.71 7.91 -2.56
N VAL A 275 -10.69 7.67 -3.39
CA VAL A 275 -10.05 8.71 -4.19
C VAL A 275 -10.44 8.52 -5.65
N LYS A 276 -10.77 9.61 -6.32
CA LYS A 276 -10.93 9.64 -7.77
C LYS A 276 -9.62 10.17 -8.37
N ILE A 277 -8.76 9.27 -8.83
CA ILE A 277 -7.54 9.65 -9.54
C ILE A 277 -7.79 9.52 -11.02
N PHE A 278 -7.24 10.46 -11.78
CA PHE A 278 -7.32 10.45 -13.22
C PHE A 278 -6.35 9.42 -13.79
N GLU A 279 -6.89 8.44 -14.51
CA GLU A 279 -6.09 7.44 -15.21
C GLU A 279 -5.57 7.99 -16.54
N VAL A 280 -4.27 7.81 -16.77
CA VAL A 280 -3.60 8.24 -18.01
C VAL A 280 -3.11 7.06 -18.83
N ASP A 281 -3.42 7.12 -20.12
CA ASP A 281 -2.81 6.38 -21.21
C ASP A 281 -1.54 7.11 -21.70
N GLN A 282 -0.47 6.35 -21.97
CA GLN A 282 0.76 6.87 -22.58
C GLN A 282 0.52 7.21 -24.06
N ASN A 283 1.23 8.23 -24.55
CA ASN A 283 1.16 8.74 -25.93
C ASN A 283 -0.27 9.10 -26.36
N ARG A 284 -1.09 9.53 -25.39
CA ARG A 284 -2.42 10.07 -25.60
C ARG A 284 -2.43 11.52 -25.12
N ARG A 285 -2.84 12.41 -26.01
CA ARG A 285 -3.13 13.80 -25.69
C ARG A 285 -4.52 13.92 -25.08
N TYR A 286 -4.62 14.68 -24.01
CA TYR A 286 -5.85 15.02 -23.32
C TYR A 286 -6.11 16.51 -23.46
N GLU A 287 -7.21 16.87 -24.11
CA GLU A 287 -7.69 18.25 -24.15
C GLU A 287 -8.55 18.54 -22.92
N VAL A 288 -8.31 19.67 -22.25
CA VAL A 288 -8.95 20.01 -20.98
C VAL A 288 -10.47 20.21 -21.13
N ASN A 289 -10.95 20.69 -22.29
CA ASN A 289 -12.38 20.76 -22.60
C ASN A 289 -13.05 19.41 -22.82
N GLU A 290 -12.29 18.36 -23.15
CA GLU A 290 -12.81 17.02 -23.36
C GLU A 290 -12.83 16.19 -22.06
N LEU A 291 -12.20 16.69 -20.99
CA LEU A 291 -12.24 16.06 -19.69
C LEU A 291 -13.66 16.19 -19.10
N PRO A 292 -14.25 15.10 -18.60
CA PRO A 292 -15.51 15.18 -17.87
C PRO A 292 -15.44 16.20 -16.71
N LEU A 293 -16.54 16.90 -16.45
CA LEU A 293 -16.56 17.97 -15.45
C LEU A 293 -16.11 17.47 -14.06
N GLY A 294 -15.15 18.15 -13.43
CA GLY A 294 -14.59 17.73 -12.14
C GLY A 294 -13.78 16.43 -12.22
N THR A 295 -13.22 16.14 -13.40
CA THR A 295 -12.26 15.06 -13.62
C THR A 295 -11.01 15.61 -14.30
N GLY A 296 -9.92 14.87 -14.18
CA GLY A 296 -8.62 15.29 -14.67
C GLY A 296 -7.57 15.18 -13.60
N PRO A 297 -6.29 15.30 -13.99
CA PRO A 297 -5.19 15.24 -13.04
C PRO A 297 -5.03 16.52 -12.22
N PHE A 298 -5.72 17.61 -12.58
CA PHE A 298 -5.67 18.90 -11.91
C PHE A 298 -6.55 18.91 -10.65
N THR A 299 -5.93 18.81 -9.47
CA THR A 299 -6.66 18.68 -8.20
C THR A 299 -6.69 20.01 -7.42
N MET A 300 -5.90 20.16 -6.36
CA MET A 300 -5.86 21.38 -5.55
C MET A 300 -5.19 22.54 -6.29
N GLY A 301 -5.58 23.78 -6.01
CA GLY A 301 -4.96 24.99 -6.56
C GLY A 301 -5.36 25.38 -7.99
N TRP A 302 -6.30 24.64 -8.58
CA TRP A 302 -6.83 24.89 -9.92
C TRP A 302 -8.29 25.38 -9.87
N ALA A 303 -8.67 26.21 -10.83
CA ALA A 303 -10.04 26.61 -11.06
C ALA A 303 -10.87 25.48 -11.69
N LYS A 304 -12.18 25.68 -11.80
CA LYS A 304 -12.99 24.87 -12.73
C LYS A 304 -12.53 25.16 -14.17
N PRO A 305 -12.44 24.13 -15.05
CA PRO A 305 -12.19 24.34 -16.47
C PRO A 305 -13.18 25.33 -17.08
N ASP A 306 -12.69 26.27 -17.87
CA ASP A 306 -13.48 27.27 -18.57
C ASP A 306 -12.77 27.69 -19.86
N GLY A 307 -13.53 27.98 -20.92
CA GLY A 307 -12.99 28.46 -22.20
C GLY A 307 -11.98 27.51 -22.88
N GLY A 308 -12.00 26.22 -22.54
CA GLY A 308 -11.06 25.24 -23.10
C GLY A 308 -9.78 25.00 -22.32
N ALA A 309 -9.62 25.68 -21.18
CA ALA A 309 -8.43 25.55 -20.36
C ALA A 309 -8.78 25.50 -18.86
N ILE A 310 -7.78 25.20 -18.04
CA ILE A 310 -7.87 25.26 -16.59
C ILE A 310 -6.82 26.23 -16.05
N TRP A 311 -7.26 27.18 -15.24
CA TRP A 311 -6.40 28.19 -14.63
C TRP A 311 -5.90 27.75 -13.27
N SER A 312 -4.62 27.98 -12.99
CA SER A 312 -4.11 28.00 -11.62
C SER A 312 -4.60 29.26 -10.90
N ILE A 313 -5.04 29.08 -9.66
CA ILE A 313 -5.64 30.14 -8.83
C ILE A 313 -4.95 30.30 -7.46
N ASP A 314 -4.04 29.38 -7.12
CA ASP A 314 -3.23 29.40 -5.91
C ASP A 314 -1.73 29.36 -6.27
N GLU A 315 -0.88 29.74 -5.30
CA GLU A 315 0.59 29.62 -5.44
C GLU A 315 1.03 28.17 -5.60
N TRP A 316 0.28 27.23 -5.05
CA TRP A 316 0.55 25.79 -5.14
C TRP A 316 -0.63 25.09 -5.81
N ALA A 317 -0.34 24.34 -6.88
CA ALA A 317 -1.33 23.57 -7.60
C ALA A 317 -0.88 22.12 -7.80
N ASP A 318 -1.77 21.16 -7.60
CA ASP A 318 -1.46 19.74 -7.55
C ASP A 318 -1.88 19.04 -8.85
N PHE A 319 -1.05 18.09 -9.30
CA PHE A 319 -1.26 17.29 -10.50
C PHE A 319 -1.06 15.81 -10.18
N GLU A 320 -2.15 15.06 -10.16
CA GLU A 320 -2.19 13.67 -9.71
C GLU A 320 -2.75 12.75 -10.80
N MET A 321 -2.00 11.70 -11.12
CA MET A 321 -2.40 10.74 -12.15
C MET A 321 -2.03 9.31 -11.77
N LEU A 322 -2.74 8.36 -12.37
CA LEU A 322 -2.48 6.94 -12.28
C LEU A 322 -2.20 6.38 -13.68
N PHE A 323 -1.05 5.75 -13.87
CA PHE A 323 -0.75 5.04 -15.10
C PHE A 323 -1.55 3.73 -15.16
N LYS A 324 -2.43 3.56 -16.15
CA LYS A 324 -3.17 2.29 -16.35
C LYS A 324 -2.23 1.10 -16.55
N THR A 325 -1.17 1.34 -17.31
CA THR A 325 -0.07 0.41 -17.53
C THR A 325 1.21 1.09 -17.11
N ARG A 326 1.96 0.44 -16.22
CA ARG A 326 3.22 0.98 -15.71
C ARG A 326 4.16 1.31 -16.88
N PRO A 327 4.66 2.56 -16.97
CA PRO A 327 5.60 2.94 -18.01
C PRO A 327 6.94 2.24 -17.83
N GLN A 328 7.56 1.87 -18.96
CA GLN A 328 8.93 1.40 -19.01
C GLN A 328 9.81 2.51 -19.58
N GLY A 329 10.83 2.94 -18.83
CA GLY A 329 11.75 4.00 -19.24
C GLY A 329 11.37 5.40 -18.75
N ASN A 330 12.09 6.39 -19.25
CA ASN A 330 11.86 7.79 -18.92
C ASN A 330 10.56 8.26 -19.56
N MET A 331 9.81 9.09 -18.84
CA MET A 331 8.55 9.66 -19.33
C MET A 331 8.65 11.19 -19.32
N ILE A 332 7.98 11.83 -20.27
CA ILE A 332 7.88 13.29 -20.36
C ILE A 332 6.41 13.67 -20.19
N LEU A 333 6.11 14.55 -19.25
CA LEU A 333 4.83 15.25 -19.19
C LEU A 333 4.94 16.50 -20.06
N ARG A 334 4.21 16.52 -21.18
CA ARG A 334 4.04 17.70 -22.01
C ARG A 334 2.78 18.43 -21.59
N LEU A 335 2.90 19.72 -21.28
CA LEU A 335 1.77 20.60 -20.98
C LEU A 335 1.71 21.71 -22.02
N ASN A 336 0.53 22.00 -22.60
CA ASN A 336 0.34 23.22 -23.36
C ASN A 336 -0.09 24.35 -22.42
N VAL A 337 0.82 25.31 -22.20
CA VAL A 337 0.70 26.31 -21.14
C VAL A 337 0.67 27.71 -21.72
N GLY A 338 -0.18 28.57 -21.15
CA GLY A 338 -0.16 30.01 -21.38
C GLY A 338 -0.33 30.79 -20.08
N THR A 339 -0.30 32.12 -20.18
CA THR A 339 -0.55 33.03 -19.05
C THR A 339 -1.29 34.28 -19.54
N LEU A 340 -1.52 35.25 -18.65
CA LEU A 340 -2.10 36.54 -19.00
C LEU A 340 -1.12 37.43 -19.76
N ASP A 341 -1.65 38.31 -20.62
CA ASP A 341 -0.87 39.28 -21.40
C ASP A 341 -0.14 40.31 -20.53
N LYS A 342 -0.72 40.67 -19.38
CA LYS A 342 -0.13 41.62 -18.43
C LYS A 342 -0.17 41.06 -17.01
N GLY A 343 0.75 41.52 -16.17
CA GLY A 343 0.83 41.07 -14.79
C GLY A 343 2.08 41.58 -14.08
N VAL A 344 2.34 41.01 -12.91
CA VAL A 344 3.59 41.20 -12.17
C VAL A 344 4.74 40.58 -12.96
N GLY A 345 5.70 41.43 -13.37
CA GLY A 345 6.86 41.01 -14.14
C GLY A 345 6.54 40.58 -15.58
N ALA A 346 7.58 40.19 -16.34
CA ALA A 346 7.45 39.78 -17.73
C ALA A 346 7.03 38.30 -17.92
N PHE A 347 7.06 37.50 -16.85
CA PHE A 347 6.77 36.07 -16.90
C PHE A 347 6.24 35.56 -15.56
N VAL A 348 5.46 34.47 -15.64
CA VAL A 348 5.12 33.61 -14.49
C VAL A 348 6.20 32.55 -14.33
N VAL A 349 6.61 32.27 -13.10
CA VAL A 349 7.56 31.19 -12.81
C VAL A 349 6.77 29.94 -12.46
N PHE A 350 6.98 28.87 -13.22
CA PHE A 350 6.31 27.58 -13.03
C PHE A 350 7.35 26.54 -12.59
N ARG A 351 7.40 26.20 -11.31
CA ARG A 351 8.33 25.20 -10.76
C ARG A 351 7.63 23.88 -10.57
N VAL A 352 8.24 22.81 -11.01
CA VAL A 352 7.74 21.45 -10.80
C VAL A 352 8.43 20.85 -9.58
N VAL A 353 7.64 20.35 -8.65
CA VAL A 353 8.09 19.78 -7.38
C VAL A 353 7.60 18.34 -7.27
N HIS A 354 8.51 17.44 -6.93
CA HIS A 354 8.21 16.05 -6.62
C HIS A 354 9.03 15.59 -5.41
N GLY A 355 8.42 14.85 -4.50
CA GLY A 355 9.08 14.39 -3.26
C GLY A 355 9.67 15.53 -2.43
N GLY A 356 9.06 16.72 -2.46
CA GLY A 356 9.52 17.93 -1.75
C GLY A 356 10.73 18.63 -2.38
N LYS A 357 11.18 18.22 -3.57
CA LYS A 357 12.30 18.84 -4.29
C LYS A 357 11.82 19.43 -5.61
N VAL A 358 12.34 20.60 -5.96
CA VAL A 358 12.17 21.17 -7.30
C VAL A 358 12.92 20.28 -8.28
N ILE A 359 12.22 19.69 -9.25
CA ILE A 359 12.78 18.82 -10.28
C ILE A 359 12.91 19.54 -11.63
N ASP A 360 12.12 20.60 -11.86
CA ASP A 360 12.16 21.38 -13.09
C ASP A 360 11.63 22.81 -12.86
N SER A 361 11.94 23.75 -13.75
CA SER A 361 11.49 25.13 -13.68
C SER A 361 11.38 25.79 -15.05
N HIS A 362 10.20 26.33 -15.33
CA HIS A 362 9.87 27.00 -16.58
C HIS A 362 9.52 28.49 -16.34
N ARG A 363 9.79 29.32 -17.34
CA ARG A 363 9.33 30.73 -17.37
C ARG A 363 8.27 30.84 -18.46
N ILE A 364 7.05 31.15 -18.08
CA ILE A 364 5.94 31.32 -19.02
C ILE A 364 5.80 32.81 -19.29
N VAL A 365 6.24 33.23 -20.48
CA VAL A 365 6.31 34.64 -20.86
C VAL A 365 4.91 35.18 -21.11
N ARG A 366 4.65 36.39 -20.62
CA ARG A 366 3.38 37.09 -20.83
C ARG A 366 3.31 37.63 -22.25
N ASN A 367 2.09 37.72 -22.80
CA ASN A 367 1.83 38.26 -24.15
C ASN A 367 2.47 37.43 -25.29
N GLU A 368 2.78 36.15 -25.02
CA GLU A 368 3.14 35.16 -26.03
C GLU A 368 1.99 34.16 -26.21
N ALA A 369 1.91 33.55 -27.40
CA ALA A 369 0.98 32.44 -27.62
C ALA A 369 1.32 31.28 -26.69
N SER A 370 0.31 30.51 -26.27
CA SER A 370 0.56 29.30 -25.49
C SER A 370 1.45 28.33 -26.25
N GLY A 371 2.32 27.62 -25.53
CA GLY A 371 3.22 26.65 -26.11
C GLY A 371 3.43 25.43 -25.22
N PRO A 372 4.01 24.36 -25.78
CA PRO A 372 4.34 23.17 -25.01
C PRO A 372 5.53 23.44 -24.10
N ILE A 373 5.44 22.96 -22.86
CA ILE A 373 6.59 22.72 -21.99
C ILE A 373 6.71 21.22 -21.75
N ASP A 374 7.94 20.72 -21.73
CA ASP A 374 8.26 19.32 -21.51
C ASP A 374 8.93 19.16 -20.16
N ILE A 375 8.34 18.30 -19.31
CA ILE A 375 8.79 18.04 -17.95
C ILE A 375 9.21 16.58 -17.87
N SER A 376 10.49 16.33 -17.60
CA SER A 376 10.99 14.98 -17.35
C SER A 376 10.41 14.44 -16.04
N LEU A 377 9.65 13.35 -16.13
CA LEU A 377 9.03 12.73 -14.97
C LEU A 377 10.03 11.87 -14.19
N PRO A 378 9.96 11.87 -12.85
CA PRO A 378 10.72 10.94 -12.04
C PRO A 378 10.24 9.50 -12.29
N PRO A 379 11.03 8.48 -11.91
CA PRO A 379 10.65 7.09 -12.05
C PRO A 379 9.31 6.81 -11.35
N VAL A 380 8.36 6.26 -12.10
CA VAL A 380 7.05 5.87 -11.56
C VAL A 380 7.23 4.61 -10.70
N ASP A 381 6.72 4.67 -9.48
CA ASP A 381 6.82 3.55 -8.55
C ASP A 381 5.94 2.35 -9.01
N LYS A 382 5.84 1.32 -8.18
CA LYS A 382 5.07 0.12 -8.53
C LYS A 382 3.55 0.34 -8.51
N SER A 383 3.06 1.35 -7.80
CA SER A 383 1.64 1.68 -7.74
C SER A 383 1.13 2.24 -9.08
N GLY A 384 2.03 2.79 -9.90
CA GLY A 384 1.66 3.56 -11.09
C GLY A 384 1.18 4.97 -10.75
N GLU A 385 1.22 5.39 -9.49
CA GLU A 385 0.84 6.73 -9.07
C GLU A 385 1.96 7.73 -9.40
N MET A 386 1.56 8.91 -9.86
CA MET A 386 2.44 10.07 -9.99
C MET A 386 1.74 11.29 -9.43
N SER A 387 2.38 11.93 -8.46
CA SER A 387 1.96 13.20 -7.90
C SER A 387 3.07 14.23 -8.12
N LEU A 388 2.69 15.34 -8.76
CA LEU A 388 3.50 16.53 -8.93
C LEU A 388 2.80 17.69 -8.24
N ARG A 389 3.59 18.60 -7.66
CA ARG A 389 3.10 19.91 -7.22
C ARG A 389 3.77 20.98 -8.05
N PHE A 390 3.02 21.99 -8.43
CA PHE A 390 3.54 23.14 -9.14
C PHE A 390 3.54 24.35 -8.22
N LYS A 391 4.69 25.01 -8.09
CA LYS A 391 4.79 26.32 -7.45
C LYS A 391 4.72 27.39 -8.52
N ILE A 392 3.72 28.25 -8.44
CA ILE A 392 3.35 29.23 -9.45
C ILE A 392 3.56 30.62 -8.85
N GLU A 393 4.66 31.26 -9.23
CA GLU A 393 5.07 32.56 -8.70
C GLU A 393 4.78 33.67 -9.73
N ASN A 394 4.51 34.88 -9.25
CA ASN A 394 4.07 36.03 -10.05
C ASN A 394 2.70 35.86 -10.71
N ALA A 395 1.79 35.05 -10.13
CA ALA A 395 0.38 35.10 -10.50
C ALA A 395 -0.18 36.52 -10.35
N SER A 396 -1.17 36.90 -11.16
CA SER A 396 -1.67 38.27 -11.20
C SER A 396 -3.18 38.31 -11.33
N ARG A 397 -3.80 39.35 -10.79
CA ARG A 397 -5.24 39.58 -10.90
C ARG A 397 -5.52 40.37 -12.18
N PRO A 398 -6.34 39.87 -13.10
CA PRO A 398 -6.70 40.62 -14.30
C PRO A 398 -7.21 42.05 -14.00
N ALA A 399 -7.99 42.22 -12.94
CA ALA A 399 -8.51 43.52 -12.49
C ALA A 399 -7.40 44.56 -12.19
N ASP A 400 -6.29 44.14 -11.59
CA ASP A 400 -5.18 45.04 -11.22
C ASP A 400 -4.40 45.56 -12.45
N HIS A 401 -4.65 44.97 -13.62
CA HIS A 401 -3.93 45.26 -14.87
C HIS A 401 -4.88 45.69 -16.01
N GLY A 402 -6.13 46.02 -15.68
CA GLY A 402 -7.12 46.51 -16.64
C GLY A 402 -7.61 45.46 -17.64
N MET A 403 -7.61 44.19 -17.25
CA MET A 403 -8.04 43.05 -18.07
C MET A 403 -9.36 42.45 -17.54
N GLY A 404 -10.41 43.26 -17.47
CA GLY A 404 -11.72 42.87 -16.94
C GLY A 404 -11.78 42.86 -15.40
N ASP A 405 -12.85 42.28 -14.84
CA ASP A 405 -13.18 42.38 -13.41
C ASP A 405 -12.77 41.14 -12.58
N ASP A 406 -12.00 40.20 -13.15
CA ASP A 406 -11.58 39.00 -12.44
C ASP A 406 -10.54 39.33 -11.35
N VAL A 407 -10.87 38.97 -10.11
CA VAL A 407 -10.10 39.25 -8.90
C VAL A 407 -9.25 38.06 -8.43
N ARG A 408 -9.30 36.92 -9.13
CA ARG A 408 -8.49 35.73 -8.82
C ARG A 408 -7.02 35.97 -9.18
N HIS A 409 -6.10 35.35 -8.44
CA HIS A 409 -4.68 35.34 -8.78
C HIS A 409 -4.42 34.30 -9.86
N LEU A 410 -4.53 34.71 -11.12
CA LEU A 410 -4.33 33.82 -12.26
C LEU A 410 -2.84 33.69 -12.58
N GLY A 411 -2.32 32.47 -12.45
CA GLY A 411 -0.94 32.14 -12.78
C GLY A 411 -0.78 31.74 -14.24
N VAL A 412 -0.80 30.44 -14.48
CA VAL A 412 -0.84 29.82 -15.81
C VAL A 412 -2.21 29.20 -16.07
N TRP A 413 -2.52 29.03 -17.35
CA TRP A 413 -3.58 28.15 -17.82
C TRP A 413 -3.02 27.00 -18.64
N ILE A 414 -3.70 25.85 -18.56
CA ILE A 414 -3.34 24.64 -19.31
C ILE A 414 -4.53 24.24 -20.17
N SER A 415 -4.32 24.05 -21.47
CA SER A 415 -5.38 23.58 -22.38
C SER A 415 -5.27 22.11 -22.75
N SER A 416 -4.06 21.53 -22.67
CA SER A 416 -3.86 20.10 -22.88
C SER A 416 -2.65 19.57 -22.15
N PHE A 417 -2.63 18.26 -21.96
CA PHE A 417 -1.46 17.53 -21.49
C PHE A 417 -1.31 16.19 -22.20
N GLU A 418 -0.09 15.67 -22.21
CA GLU A 418 0.26 14.37 -22.78
C GLU A 418 1.41 13.73 -22.00
N ILE A 419 1.38 12.41 -21.85
CA ILE A 419 2.50 11.65 -21.29
C ILE A 419 3.20 10.91 -22.41
N LEU A 420 4.41 11.36 -22.75
CA LEU A 420 5.22 10.82 -23.83
C LEU A 420 6.28 9.86 -23.29
N SER A 421 6.59 8.82 -24.06
CA SER A 421 7.80 8.03 -23.84
C SER A 421 9.02 8.90 -24.14
N GLY A 422 9.91 9.06 -23.15
CA GLY A 422 11.18 9.74 -23.32
C GLY A 422 12.12 8.92 -24.21
N SER A 423 12.87 9.62 -25.06
CA SER A 423 13.94 9.06 -25.91
C SER A 423 15.16 8.63 -25.10
#